data_AF-A0A2N2M6V4-F1
#
_entry.id   AF-A0A2N2M6V4-F1
#
_cell.length_a   1.000
_cell.length_b   1.000
_cell.length_c   1.000
_cell.angle_alpha   90.00
_cell.angle_beta   90.00
_cell.angle_gamma   90.00
#
_symmetry.space_group_name_H-M   'P 1'
#
loop_
_entity.id
_entity.type
_entity.pdbx_description
1 polymer ?
#
loop_
_entity_poly.entity_id
_entity_poly.type
_entity_poly.pdbx_seq_one_letter_code
_entity_poly.pdbx_strand_id
1 'polypeptide(L)' 'SQKRKMLRNTISAGLHCSASEAEELLKSAGIDPARRAQTLELVEWKTLVGEYESWLEKKKTTVE' A
#
# COMPACT_ATOMS: atom_id res chain seq x y z
N SER A 1 -2.17 8.61 -23.68
CA SER A 1 -1.82 7.23 -23.29
C SER A 1 -1.41 7.23 -21.82
N GLN A 2 -2.35 6.93 -20.92
CA GLN A 2 -2.10 6.99 -19.48
C GLN A 2 -1.13 5.87 -19.10
N LYS A 3 0.13 6.23 -18.78
CA LYS A 3 1.11 5.30 -18.22
C LYS A 3 0.45 4.58 -17.05
N ARG A 4 0.31 3.25 -17.15
CA ARG A 4 -0.32 2.40 -16.13
C ARG A 4 0.33 2.74 -14.79
N LYS A 5 -0.39 3.48 -13.93
CA LYS A 5 0.14 3.87 -12.62
C LYS A 5 0.41 2.59 -11.84
N MET A 6 1.65 2.41 -11.41
CA MET A 6 2.04 1.28 -10.54
C MET A 6 1.25 1.35 -9.25
N LEU A 7 0.95 0.20 -8.65
CA LEU A 7 0.15 0.13 -7.42
C LEU A 7 0.72 1.03 -6.32
N ARG A 8 2.05 1.06 -6.16
CA ARG A 8 2.75 1.98 -5.25
C ARG A 8 2.32 3.45 -5.40
N ASN A 9 2.20 3.95 -6.63
CA ASN A 9 1.84 5.35 -6.87
C ASN A 9 0.35 5.61 -6.59
N THR A 10 -0.51 4.63 -6.85
CA THR A 10 -1.94 4.71 -6.52
C THR A 10 -2.15 4.73 -5.01
N ILE A 11 -1.44 3.86 -4.28
CA ILE A 11 -1.50 3.78 -2.81
C ILE A 11 -0.92 5.05 -2.18
N SER A 12 0.26 5.49 -2.61
CA SER A 12 0.88 6.73 -2.12
C SER A 12 -0.03 7.94 -2.32
N ALA A 13 -0.66 8.08 -3.49
CA ALA A 13 -1.59 9.17 -3.76
C ALA A 13 -2.91 9.04 -2.99
N GLY A 14 -3.47 7.83 -2.86
CA GLY A 14 -4.76 7.59 -2.20
C GLY A 14 -4.70 7.65 -0.67
N LEU A 15 -3.57 7.23 -0.09
CA LEU A 15 -3.35 7.25 1.37
C LEU A 15 -2.57 8.49 1.82
N HIS A 16 -2.23 9.41 0.90
CA HIS A 16 -1.44 10.60 1.18
C HIS A 16 -0.13 10.31 1.94
N CYS A 17 0.53 9.19 1.61
CA CYS A 17 1.80 8.79 2.19
C CYS A 17 2.93 8.88 1.16
N SER A 18 4.17 8.86 1.63
CA SER A 18 5.34 8.83 0.74
C SER A 18 5.39 7.54 -0.08
N ALA A 19 6.08 7.59 -1.21
CA ALA A 19 6.27 6.40 -2.05
C ALA A 19 7.01 5.26 -1.31
N SER A 20 7.87 5.59 -0.34
CA SER A 20 8.58 4.62 0.49
C SER A 20 7.63 3.91 1.46
N GLU A 21 6.76 4.65 2.14
CA GLU A 21 5.77 4.06 3.05
C GLU A 21 4.77 3.18 2.31
N ALA A 22 4.33 3.60 1.12
CA ALA A 22 3.48 2.77 0.28
C ALA A 22 4.21 1.49 -0.18
N GLU A 23 5.51 1.57 -0.45
CA GLU A 23 6.33 0.42 -0.84
C GLU A 23 6.50 -0.58 0.32
N GLU A 24 6.78 -0.08 1.51
CA GLU A 24 6.86 -0.88 2.74
C GLU A 24 5.54 -1.55 3.06
N LEU A 25 4.42 -0.82 2.99
CA LEU A 25 3.08 -1.37 3.23
C LEU A 25 2.76 -2.52 2.27
N LEU A 26 3.06 -2.34 0.98
CA LEU A 26 2.86 -3.38 -0.03
C LEU A 26 3.75 -4.59 0.23
N LYS A 27 5.02 -4.39 0.57
CA LYS A 27 5.95 -5.47 0.92
C LYS A 27 5.52 -6.23 2.17
N SER A 28 5.05 -5.54 3.21
CA SER A 28 4.51 -6.16 4.43
C SER A 28 3.30 -7.04 4.11
N ALA A 29 2.47 -6.61 3.16
CA ALA A 29 1.34 -7.40 2.67
C ALA A 29 1.72 -8.52 1.69
N GLY A 30 3.01 -8.73 1.42
CA GLY A 30 3.51 -9.73 0.46
C GLY A 30 3.25 -9.37 -1.01
N ILE A 31 2.92 -8.11 -1.30
CA ILE A 31 2.60 -7.63 -2.64
C ILE A 31 3.81 -6.92 -3.24
N ASP A 32 4.19 -7.31 -4.46
CA ASP A 32 5.19 -6.58 -5.23
C ASP A 32 4.67 -5.16 -5.59
N PRO A 33 5.35 -4.08 -5.16
CA PRO A 33 4.97 -2.69 -5.43
C PRO A 33 4.88 -2.32 -6.92
N ALA A 34 5.57 -3.08 -7.78
CA ALA A 34 5.54 -2.91 -9.23
C ALA A 34 4.30 -3.55 -9.89
N ARG A 35 3.51 -4.34 -9.16
CA ARG A 35 2.27 -4.92 -9.69
C ARG A 35 1.23 -3.86 -10.00
N ARG A 36 0.25 -4.26 -10.81
CA ARG A 36 -0.93 -3.45 -11.12
C ARG A 36 -2.06 -3.88 -10.21
N ALA A 37 -2.89 -2.93 -9.78
CA ALA A 37 -4.07 -3.20 -8.95
C ALA A 37 -4.97 -4.31 -9.54
N GLN A 38 -5.12 -4.35 -10.87
CA GLN A 38 -5.92 -5.36 -11.57
C GLN A 38 -5.38 -6.79 -11.49
N THR A 39 -4.13 -7.00 -11.04
CA THR A 39 -3.55 -8.34 -10.92
C THR A 39 -3.55 -8.83 -9.48
N LEU A 40 -4.12 -8.07 -8.54
CA LEU A 40 -4.26 -8.49 -7.15
C LEU A 40 -5.55 -9.29 -6.96
N GLU A 41 -5.43 -10.40 -6.27
CA GLU A 41 -6.55 -11.20 -5.78
C GLU A 41 -7.20 -10.55 -4.56
N LEU A 42 -8.46 -10.88 -4.28
CA LEU A 42 -9.18 -10.36 -3.11
C LEU A 42 -8.49 -10.68 -1.78
N VAL A 43 -7.80 -11.83 -1.71
CA VAL A 43 -7.03 -12.23 -0.52
C VAL A 43 -5.85 -11.28 -0.29
N GLU A 44 -5.16 -10.87 -1.36
CA GLU A 44 -4.05 -9.92 -1.29
C GLU A 44 -4.55 -8.54 -0.83
N TRP A 45 -5.71 -8.10 -1.32
CA TRP A 45 -6.36 -6.88 -0.85
C TRP A 45 -6.73 -6.95 0.63
N LYS A 46 -7.25 -8.08 1.11
CA LYS A 46 -7.57 -8.27 2.53
C LYS A 46 -6.31 -8.16 3.40
N THR A 47 -5.22 -8.81 2.99
CA THR A 47 -3.94 -8.71 3.69
C THR A 47 -3.42 -7.28 3.69
N LEU A 48 -3.49 -6.58 2.55
CA LEU A 48 -3.07 -5.18 2.46
C LEU A 48 -3.83 -4.27 3.43
N VAL A 49 -5.14 -4.46 3.57
CA VAL A 49 -5.95 -3.68 4.51
C VAL A 49 -5.56 -3.98 5.97
N GLY A 50 -5.32 -5.25 6.33
CA GLY A 50 -4.88 -5.60 7.69
C GLY A 50 -3.50 -5.03 8.05
N GLU A 51 -2.57 -5.05 7.10
CA GLU A 51 -1.27 -4.39 7.25
C GLU A 51 -1.41 -2.88 7.36
N TYR A 52 -2.36 -2.29 6.61
CA TYR A 52 -2.65 -0.85 6.67
C TYR A 52 -3.21 -0.44 8.03
N GLU A 53 -4.13 -1.22 8.61
CA GLU A 53 -4.63 -0.97 9.98
C GLU A 53 -3.48 -1.02 10.99
N SER A 54 -2.62 -2.03 10.91
CA SER A 54 -1.45 -2.16 11.78
C SER A 54 -0.46 -1.01 11.60
N TRP A 55 -0.29 -0.53 10.37
CA TRP A 55 0.54 0.64 10.04
C TRP A 55 -0.04 1.94 10.60
N LEU A 56 -1.37 2.12 10.53
CA LEU A 56 -2.05 3.29 11.10
C LEU A 56 -1.88 3.37 12.61
N GLU A 57 -2.02 2.25 13.32
CA GLU A 57 -1.84 2.22 14.78
C GLU A 57 -0.41 2.62 15.16
N LYS A 58 0.61 2.08 14.47
CA LYS A 58 2.02 2.49 14.68
C LYS A 58 2.23 3.98 14.42
N LYS A 59 1.57 4.54 13.39
CA LYS A 59 1.65 5.96 13.07
C LYS A 59 1.02 6.85 14.14
N LYS A 60 -0.10 6.44 14.74
CA LYS A 60 -0.73 7.18 15.84
C LYS A 60 0.19 7.22 17.07
N THR A 61 0.79 6.10 17.44
CA THR A 61 1.70 6.01 18.60
C THR A 61 2.98 6.82 18.43
N THR A 62 3.43 7.08 17.21
CA THR A 62 4.65 7.87 16.94
C THR A 62 4.44 9.38 17.11
N VAL A 63 3.19 9.85 17.19
CA VAL A 63 2.84 11.28 17.23
C VAL A 63 2.45 11.74 18.66
N GLU A 64 2.40 10.84 19.63
CA GLU A 64 2.17 11.15 21.06
C GLU A 64 3.47 11.20 21.89
#